data_AF-A0A2H0QCF3-F1
#
_entry.id   AF-A0A2H0QCF3-F1
#
_cell.length_a   1.000
_cell.length_b   1.000
_cell.length_c   1.000
_cell.angle_alpha   90.00
_cell.angle_beta   90.00
_cell.angle_gamma   90.00
#
_symmetry.space_group_name_H-M   'P 1'
#
loop_
_entity.id
_entity.type
_entity.pdbx_description
1 polymer ?
#
loop_
_entity_poly.entity_id
_entity_poly.type
_entity_poly.pdbx_seq_one_letter_code
_entity_poly.pdbx_strand_id
1 'polypeptide(L)'
;MQLGKKIKVQALVPAFISTEMHVKGDIIGDCALDISGRVDGNIKCLSVMVKSGAIINGNITADKIDINGEVNGNIMARKINCGAAAKVVGDIIHKSIHIENGAYIDGSCRKFVDEAEEITEVEVAEMEEMPVSSEVLEFRGKALKELKKEAVTELVEA
;
A
#
# COMPACT_ATOMS: atom_id res chain seq x y z
N MET A 1 -32.80 -12.12 -2.51
CA MET A 1 -32.23 -12.40 -1.17
C MET A 1 -30.77 -12.79 -1.35
N GLN A 2 -29.82 -11.90 -1.08
CA GLN A 2 -28.43 -12.28 -0.86
C GLN A 2 -27.91 -11.43 0.30
N LEU A 3 -27.56 -12.14 1.37
CA LEU A 3 -27.15 -11.58 2.65
C LEU A 3 -25.81 -10.85 2.50
N GLY A 4 -25.77 -9.59 2.92
CA GLY A 4 -24.51 -8.90 3.19
C GLY A 4 -23.72 -9.65 4.25
N LYS A 5 -22.52 -10.10 3.90
CA LYS A 5 -21.54 -10.67 4.84
C LYS A 5 -21.24 -9.59 5.89
N LYS A 6 -21.71 -9.79 7.11
CA LYS A 6 -21.31 -8.96 8.26
C LYS A 6 -19.82 -9.20 8.50
N ILE A 7 -18.99 -8.22 8.15
CA ILE A 7 -17.56 -8.21 8.50
C ILE A 7 -17.50 -8.10 10.03
N LYS A 8 -17.12 -9.19 10.69
CA LYS A 8 -16.82 -9.18 12.12
C LYS A 8 -15.54 -8.38 12.31
N VAL A 9 -15.67 -7.11 12.69
CA VAL A 9 -14.53 -6.30 13.11
C VAL A 9 -14.15 -6.78 14.51
N GLN A 10 -13.29 -7.78 14.59
CA GLN A 10 -12.70 -8.17 15.87
C GLN A 10 -11.76 -7.05 16.31
N ALA A 11 -12.09 -6.41 17.42
CA ALA A 11 -11.21 -5.46 18.07
C ALA A 11 -9.99 -6.21 18.59
N LEU A 12 -8.92 -6.24 17.79
CA LEU A 12 -7.61 -6.67 18.25
C LEU A 12 -7.12 -5.64 19.26
N VAL A 13 -6.74 -6.11 20.45
CA VAL A 13 -6.08 -5.25 21.44
C VAL A 13 -4.69 -4.91 20.89
N PRO A 14 -4.37 -3.63 20.63
CA PRO A 14 -3.05 -3.27 20.15
C PRO A 14 -2.03 -3.38 21.28
N ALA A 15 -0.86 -3.91 20.95
CA ALA A 15 0.33 -3.88 21.79
C ALA A 15 1.18 -2.66 21.42
N PHE A 16 1.81 -2.04 22.40
CA PHE A 16 2.63 -0.84 22.20
C PHE A 16 4.03 -1.04 22.74
N ILE A 17 5.04 -0.66 21.96
CA ILE A 17 6.44 -0.59 22.36
C ILE A 17 6.81 0.89 22.48
N SER A 18 7.07 1.33 23.71
CA SER A 18 7.44 2.72 24.02
C SER A 18 8.81 3.09 23.45
N THR A 19 9.05 4.39 23.30
CA THR A 19 10.29 4.92 22.68
C THR A 19 11.58 4.57 23.42
N GLU A 20 11.53 4.44 24.74
CA GLU A 20 12.70 4.07 25.57
C GLU A 20 12.93 2.55 25.64
N MET A 21 12.07 1.76 25.00
CA MET A 21 12.17 0.31 25.03
C MET A 21 13.12 -0.18 23.93
N HIS A 22 14.07 -1.02 24.35
CA HIS A 22 14.97 -1.75 23.46
C HIS A 22 14.62 -3.23 23.50
N VAL A 23 14.01 -3.72 22.43
CA VAL A 23 13.66 -5.14 22.30
C VAL A 23 14.73 -5.85 21.49
N LYS A 24 15.29 -6.92 22.06
CA LYS A 24 16.22 -7.82 21.37
C LYS A 24 15.67 -9.24 21.37
N GLY A 25 15.52 -9.84 20.19
CA GLY A 25 15.02 -11.21 20.01
C GLY A 25 13.75 -11.29 19.17
N ASP A 26 13.00 -12.38 19.33
CA ASP A 26 11.83 -12.69 18.52
C ASP A 26 10.54 -12.19 19.17
N ILE A 27 9.75 -11.42 18.42
CA ILE A 27 8.41 -10.96 18.81
C ILE A 27 7.40 -11.70 17.95
N ILE A 28 6.55 -12.52 18.57
CA ILE A 28 5.53 -13.30 17.87
C ILE A 28 4.18 -13.02 18.55
N GLY A 29 3.19 -12.60 17.78
CA GLY A 29 1.84 -12.42 18.31
C GLY A 29 0.81 -12.12 17.24
N ASP A 30 -0.39 -12.68 17.38
CA ASP A 30 -1.51 -12.48 16.47
C ASP A 30 -2.27 -11.17 16.78
N CYS A 31 -1.55 -10.09 17.06
CA CYS A 31 -2.12 -8.78 17.39
C CYS A 31 -1.60 -7.66 16.47
N ALA A 32 -2.15 -6.47 16.66
CA ALA A 32 -1.60 -5.24 16.10
C ALA A 32 -0.48 -4.73 17.01
N LEU A 33 0.66 -4.39 16.44
CA LEU A 33 1.84 -3.93 17.17
C LEU A 33 2.25 -2.52 16.73
N ASP A 34 2.21 -1.58 17.66
CA ASP A 34 2.67 -0.21 17.50
C ASP A 34 4.07 -0.05 18.09
N ILE A 35 5.03 0.42 17.29
CA ILE A 35 6.44 0.51 17.67
C ILE A 35 6.87 1.96 17.61
N SER A 36 7.31 2.51 18.75
CA SER A 36 7.90 3.85 18.86
C SER A 36 9.37 3.83 19.30
N GLY A 37 9.92 2.66 19.63
CA GLY A 37 11.27 2.47 20.16
C GLY A 37 12.22 1.73 19.22
N ARG A 38 13.19 1.00 19.78
CA ARG A 38 14.17 0.24 19.00
C ARG A 38 13.92 -1.27 19.10
N VAL A 39 13.84 -1.93 17.96
CA VAL A 39 13.69 -3.39 17.87
C VAL A 39 14.84 -3.96 17.06
N ASP A 40 15.48 -4.99 17.60
CA ASP A 40 16.56 -5.74 16.97
C ASP A 40 16.22 -7.23 17.02
N GLY A 41 15.79 -7.79 15.88
CA GLY A 41 15.36 -9.19 15.81
C GLY A 41 14.23 -9.46 14.83
N ASN A 42 13.51 -10.56 15.03
CA ASN A 42 12.45 -11.00 14.13
C ASN A 42 11.07 -10.62 14.68
N ILE A 43 10.23 -10.03 13.86
CA ILE A 43 8.87 -9.60 14.22
C ILE A 43 7.88 -10.37 13.37
N LYS A 44 6.97 -11.11 14.01
CA LYS A 44 5.89 -11.84 13.36
C LYS A 44 4.56 -11.45 13.98
N CYS A 45 3.83 -10.56 13.30
CA CYS A 45 2.54 -10.06 13.77
C CYS A 45 1.49 -9.99 12.66
N LEU A 46 0.23 -9.73 13.00
CA LEU A 46 -0.81 -9.53 11.99
C LEU A 46 -0.71 -8.14 11.36
N SER A 47 -0.57 -7.11 12.19
CA SER A 47 -0.42 -5.71 11.75
C SER A 47 0.72 -5.07 12.52
N VAL A 48 1.59 -4.33 11.82
CA VAL A 48 2.71 -3.61 12.44
C VAL A 48 2.66 -2.14 12.03
N MET A 49 2.70 -1.24 13.00
CA MET A 49 2.80 0.19 12.78
C MET A 49 4.13 0.69 13.37
N VAL A 50 4.99 1.20 12.51
CA VAL A 50 6.25 1.84 12.88
C VAL A 50 6.00 3.34 12.97
N LYS A 51 6.11 3.91 14.16
CA LYS A 51 5.94 5.35 14.36
C LYS A 51 7.22 6.11 14.02
N SER A 52 7.09 7.43 13.94
CA SER A 52 8.25 8.31 13.75
C SER A 52 9.24 8.17 14.90
N GLY A 53 10.53 8.12 14.55
CA GLY A 53 11.63 7.93 15.52
C GLY A 53 11.88 6.47 15.94
N ALA A 54 11.04 5.52 15.53
CA ALA A 54 11.30 4.11 15.74
C ALA A 54 12.41 3.60 14.80
N ILE A 55 13.25 2.71 15.30
CA ILE A 55 14.35 2.10 14.54
C ILE A 55 14.22 0.58 14.64
N ILE A 56 13.98 -0.07 13.52
CA ILE A 56 13.86 -1.53 13.45
C ILE A 56 15.04 -2.09 12.67
N ASN A 57 15.73 -3.06 13.25
CA ASN A 57 16.80 -3.80 12.60
C ASN A 57 16.44 -5.30 12.64
N GLY A 58 16.24 -5.92 11.47
CA GLY A 58 15.94 -7.34 11.39
C GLY A 58 14.86 -7.71 10.38
N ASN A 59 14.17 -8.82 10.63
CA ASN A 59 13.18 -9.36 9.71
C ASN A 59 11.76 -9.10 10.20
N ILE A 60 10.92 -8.49 9.38
CA ILE A 60 9.52 -8.21 9.70
C ILE A 60 8.62 -9.03 8.80
N THR A 61 7.75 -9.84 9.39
CA THR A 61 6.70 -10.59 8.68
C THR A 61 5.33 -10.18 9.22
N ALA A 62 4.51 -9.55 8.39
CA ALA A 62 3.15 -9.17 8.78
C ALA A 62 2.17 -9.16 7.61
N ASP A 63 0.87 -9.05 7.88
CA ASP A 63 -0.12 -8.90 6.82
C ASP A 63 -0.16 -7.45 6.31
N LYS A 64 -0.27 -6.53 7.26
CA LYS A 64 -0.26 -5.08 7.03
C LYS A 64 0.91 -4.43 7.77
N ILE A 65 1.66 -3.57 7.07
CA ILE A 65 2.71 -2.75 7.67
C ILE A 65 2.47 -1.28 7.31
N ASP A 66 2.46 -0.41 8.31
CA ASP A 66 2.47 1.05 8.15
C ASP A 66 3.79 1.60 8.69
N ILE A 67 4.60 2.25 7.84
CA ILE A 67 5.96 2.70 8.18
C ILE A 67 6.02 4.22 8.20
N ASN A 68 6.37 4.81 9.35
CA ASN A 68 6.63 6.24 9.50
C ASN A 68 8.01 6.53 10.15
N GLY A 69 8.87 5.51 10.26
CA GLY A 69 10.19 5.57 10.91
C GLY A 69 11.30 4.93 10.06
N GLU A 70 12.38 4.47 10.71
CA GLU A 70 13.51 3.81 10.05
C GLU A 70 13.43 2.28 10.20
N VAL A 71 13.53 1.57 9.07
CA VAL A 71 13.55 0.11 9.02
C VAL A 71 14.75 -0.36 8.20
N ASN A 72 15.63 -1.13 8.83
CA ASN A 72 16.81 -1.73 8.20
C ASN A 72 16.68 -3.27 8.22
N GLY A 73 16.57 -3.90 7.05
CA GLY A 73 16.51 -5.36 6.94
C GLY A 73 15.43 -5.86 5.98
N ASN A 74 14.96 -7.09 6.20
CA ASN A 74 14.02 -7.75 5.30
C ASN A 74 12.59 -7.53 5.75
N ILE A 75 11.75 -7.03 4.84
CA ILE A 75 10.33 -6.79 5.08
C ILE A 75 9.51 -7.72 4.20
N MET A 76 8.63 -8.51 4.80
CA MET A 76 7.69 -9.37 4.10
C MET A 76 6.27 -9.07 4.56
N ALA A 77 5.45 -8.50 3.67
CA ALA A 77 4.05 -8.25 3.97
C ALA A 77 3.12 -8.27 2.76
N ARG A 78 1.82 -8.45 2.97
CA ARG A 78 0.86 -8.39 1.85
C ARG A 78 0.57 -6.95 1.45
N LYS A 79 0.36 -6.08 2.44
CA LYS A 79 0.13 -4.64 2.25
C LYS A 79 1.15 -3.83 3.01
N ILE A 80 1.88 -2.97 2.30
CA ILE A 80 2.84 -2.03 2.90
C ILE A 80 2.38 -0.61 2.59
N ASN A 81 2.35 0.24 3.61
CA ASN A 81 2.12 1.67 3.48
C ASN A 81 3.33 2.41 4.02
N CYS A 82 4.03 3.13 3.15
CA CYS A 82 5.18 3.95 3.51
C CYS A 82 4.71 5.40 3.62
N GLY A 83 4.72 5.94 4.83
CA GLY A 83 4.38 7.34 5.08
C GLY A 83 5.47 8.32 4.64
N ALA A 84 5.16 9.61 4.69
CA ALA A 84 6.02 10.68 4.19
C ALA A 84 7.42 10.75 4.83
N ALA A 85 7.61 10.20 6.04
CA ALA A 85 8.89 10.17 6.75
C ALA A 85 9.49 8.75 6.85
N ALA A 86 8.98 7.79 6.07
CA ALA A 86 9.48 6.43 6.08
C ALA A 86 10.88 6.36 5.47
N LYS A 87 11.79 5.67 6.16
CA LYS A 87 13.12 5.34 5.64
C LYS A 87 13.32 3.84 5.71
N VAL A 88 13.36 3.19 4.55
CA VAL A 88 13.50 1.74 4.46
C VAL A 88 14.79 1.41 3.74
N VAL A 89 15.65 0.60 4.37
CA VAL A 89 16.89 0.11 3.78
C VAL A 89 16.92 -1.41 3.81
N GLY A 90 16.89 -2.07 2.65
CA GLY A 90 16.96 -3.54 2.56
C GLY A 90 16.02 -4.17 1.53
N ASP A 91 15.75 -5.46 1.71
CA ASP A 91 14.91 -6.24 0.80
C ASP A 91 13.43 -6.20 1.23
N ILE A 92 12.56 -5.79 0.31
CA ILE A 92 11.12 -5.69 0.53
C ILE A 92 10.40 -6.67 -0.38
N ILE A 93 9.60 -7.57 0.21
CA ILE A 93 8.73 -8.51 -0.49
C ILE A 93 7.28 -8.13 -0.19
N HIS A 94 6.54 -7.70 -1.21
CA HIS A 94 5.17 -7.21 -1.03
C HIS A 94 4.18 -7.69 -2.09
N LYS A 95 2.88 -7.82 -1.77
CA LYS A 95 1.81 -8.01 -2.78
C LYS A 95 1.32 -6.66 -3.30
N SER A 96 1.12 -5.69 -2.41
CA SER A 96 0.71 -4.31 -2.69
C SER A 96 1.50 -3.33 -1.82
N ILE A 97 2.01 -2.26 -2.42
CA ILE A 97 2.75 -1.20 -1.74
C ILE A 97 2.11 0.15 -2.07
N HIS A 98 2.00 0.99 -1.05
CA HIS A 98 1.61 2.39 -1.15
C HIS A 98 2.76 3.24 -0.61
N ILE A 99 3.12 4.30 -1.34
CA ILE A 99 4.26 5.14 -1.02
C ILE A 99 3.76 6.59 -1.04
N GLU A 100 3.77 7.23 0.12
CA GLU A 100 3.45 8.64 0.26
C GLU A 100 4.65 9.52 -0.15
N ASN A 101 4.36 10.77 -0.51
CA ASN A 101 5.40 11.71 -0.93
C ASN A 101 6.38 11.99 0.23
N GLY A 102 7.68 11.84 -0.04
CA GLY A 102 8.75 12.03 0.96
C GLY A 102 9.35 10.74 1.52
N ALA A 103 8.75 9.57 1.24
CA ALA A 103 9.33 8.29 1.65
C ALA A 103 10.67 8.01 0.93
N TYR A 104 11.67 7.57 1.71
CA TYR A 104 12.98 7.15 1.20
C TYR A 104 13.11 5.63 1.29
N ILE A 105 13.34 4.99 0.15
CA ILE A 105 13.49 3.54 0.07
C ILE A 105 14.77 3.25 -0.70
N ASP A 106 15.69 2.53 -0.06
CA ASP A 106 16.97 2.10 -0.66
C ASP A 106 17.10 0.58 -0.52
N GLY A 107 17.09 -0.14 -1.65
CA GLY A 107 17.23 -1.60 -1.65
C GLY A 107 16.46 -2.31 -2.75
N SER A 108 16.23 -3.62 -2.56
CA SER A 108 15.54 -4.46 -3.54
C SER A 108 14.07 -4.61 -3.20
N CYS A 109 13.18 -4.14 -4.07
CA CYS A 109 11.74 -4.36 -3.93
C CYS A 109 11.30 -5.47 -4.90
N ARG A 110 10.70 -6.53 -4.37
CA ARG A 110 10.14 -7.66 -5.14
C ARG A 110 8.66 -7.81 -4.85
N LYS A 111 7.88 -7.99 -5.93
CA LYS A 111 6.46 -8.29 -5.80
C LYS A 111 6.26 -9.80 -5.62
N PHE A 112 5.59 -10.20 -4.54
CA PHE A 112 5.11 -11.58 -4.39
C PHE A 112 3.84 -11.74 -5.22
N VAL A 113 3.96 -12.45 -6.34
CA VAL A 113 2.84 -12.84 -7.20
C VAL A 113 2.47 -14.28 -6.88
N ASP A 114 1.44 -14.45 -6.05
CA ASP A 114 0.63 -15.67 -6.14
C ASP A 114 -0.15 -15.56 -7.46
N GLU A 115 -0.03 -16.54 -8.37
CA GLU A 115 -0.76 -16.62 -9.65
C GLU A 115 -2.28 -16.81 -9.51
N ALA A 116 -2.88 -16.33 -8.42
CA ALA A 116 -4.32 -16.28 -8.21
C ALA A 116 -4.70 -15.03 -7.41
N GLU A 117 -4.92 -13.91 -8.11
CA GLU A 117 -6.03 -12.98 -7.91
C GLU A 117 -5.89 -11.78 -8.85
N GLU A 118 -6.91 -11.60 -9.70
CA GLU A 118 -7.10 -10.46 -10.59
C GLU A 118 -7.08 -9.14 -9.82
N ILE A 119 -6.37 -8.18 -10.41
CA ILE A 119 -6.49 -6.73 -10.26
C ILE A 119 -7.93 -6.27 -9.93
N THR A 120 -8.15 -5.77 -8.71
CA THR A 120 -9.08 -4.65 -8.50
C THR A 120 -8.25 -3.42 -8.21
N GLU A 121 -7.90 -2.69 -9.26
CA GLU A 121 -7.51 -1.30 -9.18
C GLU A 121 -8.65 -0.52 -8.51
N VAL A 122 -8.35 0.18 -7.43
CA VAL A 122 -9.18 1.28 -6.95
C VAL A 122 -8.23 2.45 -6.73
N GLU A 123 -8.33 3.43 -7.62
CA GLU A 123 -7.65 4.73 -7.58
C GLU A 123 -8.10 5.57 -6.38
N VAL A 124 -7.18 6.37 -5.82
CA VAL A 124 -7.22 7.86 -5.66
C VAL A 124 -5.95 8.29 -4.88
N ALA A 125 -5.30 9.44 -5.09
CA ALA A 125 -5.85 10.78 -5.28
C ALA A 125 -4.87 11.76 -5.98
N GLU A 126 -5.45 12.90 -6.36
CA GLU A 126 -5.01 13.97 -7.27
C GLU A 126 -3.90 14.91 -6.76
N MET A 127 -3.15 15.52 -7.69
CA MET A 127 -3.11 17.00 -7.97
C MET A 127 -1.87 17.37 -8.80
N GLU A 128 -2.04 18.15 -9.88
CA GLU A 128 -1.42 19.48 -10.08
C GLU A 128 -2.05 20.16 -11.32
N GLU A 129 -2.75 21.28 -11.11
CA GLU A 129 -3.06 22.26 -12.16
C GLU A 129 -2.00 23.38 -12.19
N MET A 130 -1.52 23.69 -13.40
CA MET A 130 -1.19 25.01 -14.01
C MET A 130 0.20 25.04 -14.69
N PRO A 131 0.42 25.87 -15.74
CA PRO A 131 -0.49 26.34 -16.79
C PRO A 131 0.08 26.05 -18.21
N VAL A 132 -0.77 25.76 -19.19
CA VAL A 132 -0.42 26.04 -20.59
C VAL A 132 -1.59 26.70 -21.29
N SER A 133 -1.31 27.95 -21.65
CA SER A 133 -2.04 28.87 -22.51
C SER A 133 -3.01 28.22 -23.51
N SER A 134 -4.23 28.76 -23.49
CA SER A 134 -5.21 28.85 -24.56
C SER A 134 -4.70 28.50 -25.97
N GLU A 135 -5.28 27.48 -26.62
CA GLU A 135 -5.93 27.61 -27.97
C GLU A 135 -6.23 26.32 -28.75
N VAL A 136 -5.80 25.10 -28.40
CA VAL A 136 -6.01 23.96 -29.32
C VAL A 136 -6.39 22.67 -28.61
N LEU A 137 -7.69 22.40 -28.41
CA LEU A 137 -8.22 21.02 -28.32
C LEU A 137 -9.75 20.87 -28.39
N GLU A 138 -10.53 21.92 -28.70
CA GLU A 138 -11.99 21.75 -28.95
C GLU A 138 -12.33 21.15 -30.33
N PHE A 139 -11.35 20.90 -31.21
CA PHE A 139 -11.65 20.45 -32.58
C PHE A 139 -11.79 18.93 -32.76
N ARG A 140 -11.49 18.11 -31.75
CA ARG A 140 -11.53 16.63 -31.87
C ARG A 140 -12.74 15.95 -31.23
N GLY A 141 -13.62 16.71 -30.58
CA GLY A 141 -14.83 16.17 -29.93
C GLY A 141 -16.04 15.94 -30.85
N LYS A 142 -16.05 16.49 -32.07
CA LYS A 142 -17.19 16.33 -33.02
C LYS A 142 -17.03 15.18 -34.01
N ALA A 143 -15.83 14.66 -34.25
CA ALA A 143 -15.60 13.64 -35.28
C ALA A 143 -15.98 12.21 -34.86
N LEU A 144 -16.01 11.89 -33.56
CA LEU A 144 -16.27 10.51 -33.11
C LEU A 144 -17.77 10.18 -32.88
N LYS A 145 -18.67 11.17 -33.01
CA LYS A 145 -20.11 10.97 -32.75
C LYS A 145 -20.92 10.55 -33.99
N GLU A 146 -20.38 10.77 -35.19
CA GLU A 146 -21.03 10.39 -36.45
C GLU A 146 -20.78 8.92 -36.83
N LEU A 147 -19.58 8.38 -36.54
CA LEU A 147 -19.21 7.00 -36.91
C LEU A 147 -19.94 5.88 -36.15
N LYS A 148 -20.57 6.19 -35.00
CA LYS A 148 -21.35 5.18 -34.24
C LYS A 148 -22.79 5.02 -34.72
N LYS A 149 -23.29 5.88 -35.62
CA LYS A 149 -24.67 5.82 -36.10
C LYS A 149 -24.85 4.93 -37.34
N GLU A 150 -23.81 4.75 -38.16
CA GLU A 150 -23.88 3.89 -39.33
C GLU A 150 -23.76 2.40 -38.97
N ALA A 151 -22.93 2.03 -37.98
CA ALA A 151 -22.67 0.62 -37.66
C ALA A 151 -23.83 -0.13 -36.98
N VAL A 152 -24.86 0.58 -36.49
CA VAL A 152 -25.98 -0.05 -35.77
C VAL A 152 -27.11 -0.46 -36.72
N THR A 153 -27.14 0.05 -37.95
CA THR A 153 -28.27 -0.20 -38.87
C THR A 153 -28.12 -1.47 -39.71
N GLU A 154 -26.89 -1.95 -39.97
CA GLU A 154 -26.67 -3.15 -40.81
C GLU A 154 -26.84 -4.49 -40.08
N LEU A 155 -27.00 -4.50 -38.75
CA LEU A 155 -27.17 -5.76 -37.98
C LEU A 155 -28.64 -6.14 -37.71
N VAL A 156 -29.61 -5.33 -38.14
CA VAL A 156 -31.04 -5.57 -37.85
C VAL A 156 -31.80 -6.21 -39.01
N GLU A 157 -31.19 -6.37 -40.20
CA GLU A 157 -31.86 -6.96 -41.38
C GLU A 157 -31.12 -8.17 -42.02
N ALA A 158 -30.25 -8.88 -41.28
CA ALA A 158 -29.64 -10.15 -41.72
C ALA A 158 -30.20 -11.36 -40.96
#